data_AF-A0A835DWC2-F1
#
_entry.id   AF-A0A835DWC2-F1
#
_cell.length_a   1.000
_cell.length_b   1.000
_cell.length_c   1.000
_cell.angle_alpha   90.00
_cell.angle_beta   90.00
_cell.angle_gamma   90.00
#
_symmetry.space_group_name_H-M   'P 1'
#
loop_
_entity.id
_entity.type
_entity.pdbx_description
1 polymer ?
#
loop_
_entity_poly.entity_id
_entity_poly.type
_entity_poly.pdbx_seq_one_letter_code
_entity_poly.pdbx_strand_id
1 'polypeptide(L)'
;MTLAPSTPALPANPVLPSPGRGGPPRSRGALLRPRAVRAAPRPPSRWSVGSWRDRPALQQPEYPDKAELDEVLRTVEAFPPIVFAGEARTLEERLAEAAVGRAFLLQGGDCAESFKEFNANNIRDTFRVLLQMSVVLMFGGQMPVVKVGRMAGQFAKPRSDDLEERDGVKLPSYRGDNINGDAFDLKSRLPDPHRLIRAYSQSAATLNLLRAFATGGYAAMQRVTQWNLDFTQHCEQGDRYMELAHRVDEALGFMAAAGLTLDHPIMTTTEFWTSHECLLLPYEQALTREDSTTGLYYDCSAHFLWIGERTRQLDGAHVEFLRGIANPLGIKVSDKMDPAELVRLIDILNPENRAGRITIITRMGPENMRVKLPHLIRAVRGAGQIVTWVTDPMHGNTMKAPCGLKTRSFDRILAEVRAFFDVHEQEGSHPGGVHLEMTGQNVTECIGGSRTVTFDDLGSRYHTHCDPRLNASQSLEMAFIIAERLRKRRIASWPLNPNELSSIPSMGL
;
A
#
# COMPACT_ATOMS: atom_id res chain seq x y z
N MET A 1 44.84 -40.32 0.40
CA MET A 1 45.92 -40.68 1.34
C MET A 1 46.58 -39.39 1.80
N THR A 2 46.52 -39.15 3.12
CA THR A 2 47.40 -38.30 3.96
C THR A 2 47.59 -36.83 3.54
N LEU A 3 46.83 -35.88 4.11
CA LEU A 3 46.85 -35.28 5.47
C LEU A 3 47.87 -34.13 5.63
N ALA A 4 47.31 -32.94 5.83
CA ALA A 4 47.99 -31.68 6.13
C ALA A 4 48.47 -31.62 7.60
N PRO A 5 49.52 -30.83 7.91
CA PRO A 5 50.08 -30.73 9.25
C PRO A 5 49.26 -29.82 10.18
N SER A 6 49.26 -30.25 11.43
CA SER A 6 48.55 -29.76 12.62
C SER A 6 49.08 -28.44 13.19
N THR A 7 48.15 -27.57 13.60
CA THR A 7 48.33 -26.40 14.47
C THR A 7 48.53 -26.78 15.94
N PRO A 8 49.39 -26.07 16.71
CA PRO A 8 49.59 -26.32 18.14
C PRO A 8 48.52 -25.67 19.03
N ALA A 9 48.19 -26.35 20.13
CA ALA A 9 47.14 -26.04 21.10
C ALA A 9 47.51 -24.91 22.08
N LEU A 10 46.50 -24.12 22.47
CA LEU A 10 46.55 -23.12 23.55
C LEU A 10 46.35 -23.75 24.93
N PRO A 11 46.99 -23.24 26.00
CA PRO A 11 46.92 -23.81 27.35
C PRO A 11 45.61 -23.52 28.09
N ALA A 12 45.27 -24.43 29.00
CA ALA A 12 44.04 -24.48 29.78
C ALA A 12 43.93 -23.40 30.89
N ASN A 13 42.72 -22.90 31.09
CA ASN A 13 42.37 -22.00 32.20
C ASN A 13 42.27 -22.74 33.54
N PRO A 14 42.68 -22.13 34.66
CA PRO A 14 42.68 -22.78 35.97
C PRO A 14 41.28 -22.84 36.62
N VAL A 15 41.08 -23.93 37.35
CA VAL A 15 39.88 -24.33 38.11
C VAL A 15 39.74 -23.52 39.39
N LEU A 16 38.54 -23.00 39.67
CA LEU A 16 38.16 -22.39 40.96
C LEU A 16 37.52 -23.43 41.90
N PRO A 17 37.84 -23.44 43.20
CA PRO A 17 37.25 -24.38 44.16
C PRO A 17 35.93 -23.86 44.77
N SER A 18 34.93 -24.74 44.84
CA SER A 18 33.87 -24.76 45.87
C SER A 18 34.33 -25.72 46.99
N PRO A 19 33.85 -25.70 48.27
CA PRO A 19 32.47 -25.43 48.69
C PRO A 19 32.28 -24.77 50.09
N GLY A 20 31.04 -24.43 50.45
CA GLY A 20 30.66 -24.10 51.83
C GLY A 20 29.15 -24.17 52.07
N ARG A 21 28.70 -25.26 52.71
CA ARG A 21 27.32 -25.45 53.20
C ARG A 21 27.11 -24.63 54.47
N GLY A 22 26.12 -23.74 54.48
CA GLY A 22 25.60 -23.08 55.68
C GLY A 22 24.07 -23.01 55.62
N GLY A 23 23.39 -23.64 56.58
CA GLY A 23 21.93 -23.63 56.70
C GLY A 23 21.38 -22.26 57.14
N PRO A 24 20.09 -21.96 56.89
CA PRO A 24 19.54 -20.63 57.15
C PRO A 24 19.01 -20.49 58.59
N PRO A 25 19.04 -19.29 59.19
CA PRO A 25 18.30 -19.00 60.41
C PRO A 25 16.84 -18.70 60.08
N ARG A 26 15.94 -19.13 60.97
CA ARG A 26 14.50 -18.85 60.93
C ARG A 26 14.23 -17.37 61.25
N SER A 27 13.47 -16.69 60.40
CA SER A 27 12.84 -15.40 60.72
C SER A 27 11.34 -15.41 60.39
N ARG A 28 10.58 -14.72 61.26
CA ARG A 28 9.13 -14.78 61.43
C ARG A 28 8.36 -14.13 60.27
N GLY A 29 7.19 -14.70 59.98
CA GLY A 29 6.32 -14.31 58.87
C GLY A 29 5.63 -12.95 59.01
N ALA A 30 5.44 -12.32 57.85
CA ALA A 30 4.39 -11.35 57.56
C ALA A 30 3.64 -11.86 56.32
N LEU A 31 2.33 -12.06 56.46
CA LEU A 31 1.44 -12.55 55.42
C LEU A 31 1.24 -11.50 54.32
N LEU A 32 1.87 -11.69 53.16
CA LEU A 32 1.54 -11.00 51.91
C LEU A 32 0.56 -11.85 51.10
N ARG A 33 -0.60 -11.27 50.76
CA ARG A 33 -1.65 -11.89 49.94
C ARG A 33 -1.09 -12.34 48.58
N PRO A 34 -1.55 -13.48 48.01
CA PRO A 34 -1.08 -13.91 46.69
C PRO A 34 -1.54 -12.92 45.63
N ARG A 35 -0.57 -12.31 44.95
CA ARG A 35 -0.79 -11.58 43.70
C ARG A 35 -1.35 -12.60 42.69
N ALA A 36 -2.47 -12.27 42.05
CA ALA A 36 -3.06 -13.12 41.02
C ALA A 36 -1.98 -13.51 39.99
N VAL A 37 -1.72 -14.81 39.88
CA VAL A 37 -0.80 -15.37 38.90
C VAL A 37 -1.43 -15.09 37.54
N ARG A 38 -0.86 -14.11 36.83
CA ARG A 38 -1.19 -13.81 35.45
C ARG A 38 -0.94 -15.10 34.66
N ALA A 39 -1.98 -15.65 34.05
CA ALA A 39 -1.86 -16.86 33.23
C ALA A 39 -0.70 -16.69 32.25
N ALA A 40 0.18 -17.70 32.19
CA ALA A 40 1.25 -17.72 31.20
C ALA A 40 0.64 -17.57 29.80
N PRO A 41 1.26 -16.79 28.89
CA PRO A 41 0.78 -16.70 27.52
C PRO A 41 0.73 -18.12 26.94
N ARG A 42 -0.43 -18.50 26.38
CA ARG A 42 -0.54 -19.73 25.60
C ARG A 42 0.59 -19.72 24.55
N PRO A 43 1.29 -20.85 24.32
CA PRO A 43 2.24 -20.92 23.23
C PRO A 43 1.52 -20.52 21.93
N PRO A 44 2.16 -19.75 21.03
CA PRO A 44 1.50 -19.30 19.82
C PRO A 44 0.96 -20.52 19.07
N SER A 45 -0.33 -20.50 18.73
CA SER A 45 -0.94 -21.53 17.90
C SER A 45 -0.14 -21.61 16.59
N ARG A 46 0.17 -22.83 16.16
CA ARG A 46 0.84 -23.06 14.88
C ARG A 46 -0.03 -22.44 13.79
N TRP A 47 0.53 -21.51 13.03
CA TRP A 47 -0.18 -20.87 11.94
C TRP A 47 -0.56 -21.91 10.89
N SER A 48 -1.76 -21.76 10.33
CA SER A 48 -2.20 -22.42 9.12
C SER A 48 -3.01 -21.43 8.31
N VAL A 49 -3.16 -21.68 7.00
CA VAL A 49 -3.98 -20.82 6.13
C VAL A 49 -5.40 -20.62 6.70
N GLY A 50 -5.95 -21.62 7.41
CA GLY A 50 -7.28 -21.55 8.02
C GLY A 50 -7.36 -21.02 9.45
N SER A 51 -6.23 -20.76 10.12
CA SER A 51 -6.17 -20.39 11.55
C SER A 51 -6.87 -19.08 11.90
N TRP A 52 -7.11 -18.20 10.92
CA TRP A 52 -7.88 -16.97 11.10
C TRP A 52 -9.34 -17.22 11.48
N ARG A 53 -9.91 -18.39 11.16
CA ARG A 53 -11.30 -18.74 11.52
C ARG A 53 -11.53 -18.88 13.02
N ASP A 54 -10.45 -19.10 13.77
CA ASP A 54 -10.50 -19.20 15.24
C ASP A 54 -10.43 -17.82 15.92
N ARG A 55 -10.47 -16.73 15.14
CA ARG A 55 -10.38 -15.35 15.58
C ARG A 55 -11.60 -14.54 15.18
N PRO A 56 -11.92 -13.44 15.89
CA PRO A 56 -12.96 -12.51 15.48
C PRO A 56 -12.64 -11.89 14.10
N ALA A 57 -13.50 -12.11 13.10
CA ALA A 57 -13.37 -11.55 11.77
C ALA A 57 -14.40 -10.43 11.57
N LEU A 58 -13.94 -9.18 11.47
CA LEU A 58 -14.82 -8.05 11.20
C LEU A 58 -15.07 -7.89 9.69
N GLN A 59 -16.14 -7.18 9.33
CA GLN A 59 -16.46 -6.78 7.96
C GLN A 59 -16.71 -7.94 6.97
N GLN A 60 -16.87 -9.17 7.44
CA GLN A 60 -17.24 -10.31 6.60
C GLN A 60 -18.73 -10.24 6.20
N PRO A 61 -19.09 -10.59 4.96
CA PRO A 61 -20.50 -10.72 4.57
C PRO A 61 -21.12 -12.00 5.16
N GLU A 62 -22.44 -11.95 5.34
CA GLU A 62 -23.24 -13.12 5.67
C GLU A 62 -23.87 -13.66 4.37
N TYR A 63 -23.33 -14.76 3.85
CA TYR A 63 -23.88 -15.42 2.66
C TYR A 63 -25.10 -16.27 3.05
N PRO A 64 -26.21 -16.22 2.28
CA PRO A 64 -27.42 -16.99 2.59
C PRO A 64 -27.22 -18.51 2.60
N ASP A 65 -26.39 -19.02 1.68
CA ASP A 65 -26.06 -20.44 1.58
C ASP A 65 -24.55 -20.65 1.76
N LYS A 66 -24.20 -21.34 2.85
CA LYS A 66 -22.80 -21.66 3.17
C LYS A 66 -22.26 -22.79 2.30
N ALA A 67 -23.08 -23.76 1.90
CA ALA A 67 -22.64 -24.86 1.05
C ALA A 67 -22.29 -24.35 -0.35
N GLU A 68 -23.09 -23.42 -0.88
CA GLU A 68 -22.81 -22.73 -2.15
C GLU A 68 -21.51 -21.92 -2.07
N LEU A 69 -21.31 -21.16 -0.98
CA LEU A 69 -20.05 -20.46 -0.74
C LEU A 69 -18.86 -21.42 -0.72
N ASP A 70 -18.94 -22.52 0.02
CA ASP A 70 -17.86 -23.50 0.13
C ASP A 70 -17.56 -24.17 -1.23
N GLU A 71 -18.56 -24.40 -2.09
CA GLU A 71 -18.38 -24.90 -3.45
C GLU A 71 -17.65 -23.89 -4.36
N VAL A 72 -18.07 -22.63 -4.30
CA VAL A 72 -17.40 -21.56 -5.05
C VAL A 72 -15.96 -21.39 -4.59
N LEU A 73 -15.69 -21.42 -3.29
CA LEU A 73 -14.34 -21.29 -2.75
C LEU A 73 -13.43 -22.45 -3.19
N ARG A 74 -13.92 -23.69 -3.19
CA ARG A 74 -13.17 -24.84 -3.75
C ARG A 74 -12.85 -24.65 -5.24
N THR A 75 -13.77 -24.03 -5.97
CA THR A 75 -13.55 -23.71 -7.39
C THR A 75 -12.43 -22.69 -7.57
N VAL A 76 -12.45 -21.60 -6.79
CA VAL A 76 -11.39 -20.57 -6.81
C VAL A 76 -10.05 -21.15 -6.36
N GLU A 77 -10.05 -22.01 -5.35
CA GLU A 77 -8.84 -22.67 -4.83
C GLU A 77 -8.11 -23.49 -5.90
N ALA A 78 -8.87 -24.15 -6.78
CA ALA A 78 -8.34 -24.95 -7.89
C ALA A 78 -7.82 -24.13 -9.08
N PHE A 79 -8.12 -22.83 -9.15
CA PHE A 79 -7.63 -21.97 -10.24
C PHE A 79 -6.15 -21.60 -10.09
N PRO A 80 -5.46 -21.24 -11.19
CA PRO A 80 -4.10 -20.71 -11.12
C PRO A 80 -3.95 -19.52 -10.14
N PRO A 81 -2.76 -19.29 -9.56
CA PRO A 81 -2.49 -18.04 -8.85
C PRO A 81 -2.55 -16.83 -9.79
N ILE A 82 -2.94 -15.66 -9.27
CA ILE A 82 -2.92 -14.41 -10.03
C ILE A 82 -1.48 -13.88 -10.12
N VAL A 83 -0.69 -14.01 -9.05
CA VAL A 83 0.72 -13.59 -9.00
C VAL A 83 1.65 -14.74 -8.60
N PHE A 84 2.91 -14.68 -9.04
CA PHE A 84 3.94 -15.62 -8.62
C PHE A 84 4.66 -15.13 -7.34
N ALA A 85 4.97 -16.04 -6.41
CA ALA A 85 5.60 -15.72 -5.13
C ALA A 85 6.94 -14.98 -5.25
N GLY A 86 7.73 -15.30 -6.29
CA GLY A 86 9.00 -14.60 -6.56
C GLY A 86 8.81 -13.11 -6.85
N GLU A 87 7.70 -12.72 -7.47
CA GLU A 87 7.41 -11.31 -7.78
C GLU A 87 7.10 -10.50 -6.52
N ALA A 88 6.44 -11.12 -5.53
CA ALA A 88 6.20 -10.53 -4.22
C ALA A 88 7.51 -10.33 -3.44
N ARG A 89 8.49 -11.25 -3.58
CA ARG A 89 9.83 -11.07 -3.00
C ARG A 89 10.58 -9.91 -3.63
N THR A 90 10.58 -9.81 -4.96
CA THR A 90 11.17 -8.65 -5.64
C THR A 90 10.51 -7.34 -5.19
N LEU A 91 9.20 -7.32 -4.97
CA LEU A 91 8.54 -6.14 -4.42
C LEU A 91 9.00 -5.82 -3.00
N GLU A 92 9.16 -6.81 -2.12
CA GLU A 92 9.70 -6.60 -0.75
C GLU A 92 11.08 -5.94 -0.80
N GLU A 93 11.97 -6.38 -1.70
CA GLU A 93 13.29 -5.77 -1.91
C GLU A 93 13.19 -4.30 -2.36
N ARG A 94 12.28 -4.00 -3.29
CA ARG A 94 12.06 -2.61 -3.76
C ARG A 94 11.48 -1.72 -2.67
N LEU A 95 10.60 -2.26 -1.83
CA LEU A 95 10.06 -1.55 -0.67
C LEU A 95 11.11 -1.34 0.42
N ALA A 96 12.08 -2.24 0.56
CA ALA A 96 13.21 -2.07 1.46
C ALA A 96 14.06 -0.85 1.08
N GLU A 97 14.30 -0.63 -0.22
CA GLU A 97 14.97 0.58 -0.72
C GLU A 97 14.18 1.86 -0.39
N ALA A 98 12.84 1.80 -0.45
CA ALA A 98 11.99 2.93 -0.06
C ALA A 98 12.03 3.22 1.46
N ALA A 99 12.12 2.17 2.30
CA ALA A 99 12.25 2.32 3.75
C ALA A 99 13.49 3.13 4.16
N VAL A 100 14.56 3.03 3.38
CA VAL A 100 15.85 3.72 3.62
C VAL A 100 16.06 4.94 2.71
N GLY A 101 15.03 5.40 2.01
CA GLY A 101 15.06 6.62 1.20
C GLY A 101 15.87 6.54 -0.10
N ARG A 102 16.10 5.33 -0.62
CA ARG A 102 16.74 5.10 -1.92
C ARG A 102 15.76 4.86 -3.06
N ALA A 103 14.49 4.61 -2.76
CA ALA A 103 13.39 4.57 -3.71
C ALA A 103 12.16 5.33 -3.15
N PHE A 104 11.15 5.54 -3.99
CA PHE A 104 9.88 6.11 -3.59
C PHE A 104 8.71 5.24 -4.08
N LEU A 105 7.78 4.89 -3.20
CA LEU A 105 6.60 4.12 -3.54
C LEU A 105 5.50 5.04 -4.09
N LEU A 106 5.03 4.73 -5.30
CA LEU A 106 3.79 5.25 -5.87
C LEU A 106 2.77 4.11 -5.91
N GLN A 107 1.84 4.13 -4.96
CA GLN A 107 0.69 3.24 -4.95
C GLN A 107 -0.56 4.00 -5.38
N GLY A 108 -1.30 3.52 -6.38
CA GLY A 108 -2.45 4.24 -6.90
C GLY A 108 -3.40 3.40 -7.75
N GLY A 109 -4.65 3.81 -7.85
CA GLY A 109 -5.67 3.18 -8.68
C GLY A 109 -7.06 3.45 -8.12
N ASP A 110 -8.03 2.62 -8.49
CA ASP A 110 -9.42 2.82 -8.12
C ASP A 110 -9.63 2.76 -6.61
N CYS A 111 -10.72 3.40 -6.17
CA CYS A 111 -11.22 3.19 -4.83
C CYS A 111 -11.71 1.73 -4.72
N ALA A 112 -12.74 1.38 -5.47
CA ALA A 112 -13.20 0.00 -5.67
C ALA A 112 -13.25 -0.27 -7.17
N GLU A 113 -12.68 -1.38 -7.63
CA GLU A 113 -12.91 -1.87 -8.98
C GLU A 113 -14.38 -2.31 -9.13
N SER A 114 -14.97 -2.05 -10.30
CA SER A 114 -16.36 -2.37 -10.61
C SER A 114 -16.44 -3.32 -11.79
N PHE A 115 -17.31 -4.32 -11.68
CA PHE A 115 -17.59 -5.28 -12.73
C PHE A 115 -18.23 -4.62 -13.96
N LYS A 116 -18.85 -3.45 -13.80
CA LYS A 116 -19.45 -2.66 -14.88
C LYS A 116 -18.42 -1.83 -15.64
N GLU A 117 -17.36 -1.40 -14.96
CA GLU A 117 -16.28 -0.59 -15.52
C GLU A 117 -15.12 -1.43 -16.08
N PHE A 118 -15.31 -2.75 -16.19
CA PHE A 118 -14.31 -3.69 -16.71
C PHE A 118 -14.15 -3.56 -18.22
N ASN A 119 -13.23 -2.71 -18.65
CA ASN A 119 -12.82 -2.59 -20.05
C ASN A 119 -11.34 -2.20 -20.16
N ALA A 120 -10.74 -2.51 -21.32
CA ALA A 120 -9.32 -2.30 -21.57
C ALA A 120 -8.91 -0.81 -21.54
N ASN A 121 -9.79 0.12 -21.92
CA ASN A 121 -9.48 1.55 -21.91
C ASN A 121 -9.32 2.07 -20.48
N ASN A 122 -10.23 1.72 -19.57
CA ASN A 122 -10.14 2.14 -18.16
C ASN A 122 -8.87 1.62 -17.48
N ILE A 123 -8.52 0.35 -17.74
CA ILE A 123 -7.28 -0.26 -17.24
C ILE A 123 -6.06 0.48 -17.80
N ARG A 124 -6.02 0.67 -19.13
CA ARG A 124 -4.95 1.38 -19.83
C ARG A 124 -4.78 2.80 -19.31
N ASP A 125 -5.87 3.55 -19.17
CA ASP A 125 -5.80 4.97 -18.83
C ASP A 125 -5.37 5.16 -17.37
N THR A 126 -5.80 4.30 -16.45
CA THR A 126 -5.31 4.30 -15.07
C THR A 126 -3.82 3.93 -15.00
N PHE A 127 -3.40 2.90 -15.74
CA PHE A 127 -1.99 2.53 -15.86
C PHE A 127 -1.15 3.68 -16.46
N ARG A 128 -1.68 4.36 -17.47
CA ARG A 128 -1.03 5.52 -18.12
C ARG A 128 -0.79 6.65 -17.13
N VAL A 129 -1.77 7.01 -16.30
CA VAL A 129 -1.56 8.05 -15.26
C VAL A 129 -0.49 7.62 -14.24
N LEU A 130 -0.47 6.35 -13.83
CA LEU A 130 0.60 5.84 -12.95
C LEU A 130 1.99 5.96 -13.60
N LEU A 131 2.12 5.71 -14.91
CA LEU A 131 3.36 5.92 -15.66
C LEU A 131 3.75 7.41 -15.76
N GLN A 132 2.79 8.28 -16.06
CA GLN A 132 3.03 9.73 -16.12
C GLN A 132 3.54 10.26 -14.77
N MET A 133 2.82 9.95 -13.69
CA MET A 133 3.24 10.32 -12.34
C MET A 133 4.62 9.75 -12.00
N SER A 134 4.88 8.49 -12.37
CA SER A 134 6.18 7.86 -12.14
C SER A 134 7.32 8.61 -12.80
N VAL A 135 7.18 9.03 -14.06
CA VAL A 135 8.25 9.74 -14.75
C VAL A 135 8.49 11.12 -14.14
N VAL A 136 7.43 11.84 -13.77
CA VAL A 136 7.58 13.12 -13.04
C VAL A 136 8.35 12.94 -11.73
N LEU A 137 7.99 11.91 -10.95
CA LEU A 137 8.65 11.60 -9.68
C LEU A 137 10.10 11.14 -9.87
N MET A 138 10.38 10.27 -10.85
CA MET A 138 11.73 9.78 -11.15
C MET A 138 12.62 10.93 -11.62
N PHE A 139 12.13 11.77 -12.52
CA PHE A 139 12.91 12.88 -13.07
C PHE A 139 13.16 13.98 -12.03
N GLY A 140 12.12 14.42 -11.30
CA GLY A 140 12.27 15.47 -10.30
C GLY A 140 13.01 15.01 -9.04
N GLY A 141 12.70 13.80 -8.55
CA GLY A 141 13.34 13.21 -7.37
C GLY A 141 14.76 12.67 -7.64
N GLN A 142 15.06 12.28 -8.88
CA GLN A 142 16.26 11.52 -9.26
C GLN A 142 16.45 10.24 -8.42
N MET A 143 15.38 9.48 -8.27
CA MET A 143 15.38 8.20 -7.56
C MET A 143 14.39 7.20 -8.18
N PRO A 144 14.62 5.89 -8.04
CA PRO A 144 13.67 4.86 -8.45
C PRO A 144 12.27 5.05 -7.86
N VAL A 145 11.24 4.78 -8.67
CA VAL A 145 9.84 4.79 -8.22
C VAL A 145 9.24 3.40 -8.33
N VAL A 146 8.83 2.83 -7.20
CA VAL A 146 8.16 1.52 -7.09
C VAL A 146 6.67 1.71 -7.41
N LYS A 147 6.16 1.01 -8.43
CA LYS A 147 4.82 1.24 -9.02
C LYS A 147 3.85 0.15 -8.60
N VAL A 148 2.90 0.48 -7.73
CA VAL A 148 1.93 -0.50 -7.21
C VAL A 148 0.50 -0.06 -7.54
N GLY A 149 -0.17 -0.81 -8.40
CA GLY A 149 -1.57 -0.58 -8.75
C GLY A 149 -2.54 -1.03 -7.65
N ARG A 150 -3.55 -0.23 -7.36
CA ARG A 150 -4.81 -0.68 -6.71
C ARG A 150 -5.72 -1.27 -7.78
N MET A 151 -5.30 -2.40 -8.34
CA MET A 151 -5.86 -2.98 -9.56
C MET A 151 -5.78 -4.50 -9.48
N ALA A 152 -6.63 -5.19 -10.23
CA ALA A 152 -6.71 -6.64 -10.31
C ALA A 152 -7.05 -7.34 -8.98
N GLY A 153 -7.91 -6.75 -8.16
CA GLY A 153 -8.39 -7.39 -6.92
C GLY A 153 -9.09 -6.47 -5.93
N GLN A 154 -9.09 -5.15 -6.17
CA GLN A 154 -9.59 -4.14 -5.23
C GLN A 154 -11.12 -4.00 -5.29
N PHE A 155 -11.85 -5.10 -5.18
CA PHE A 155 -13.31 -5.12 -5.24
C PHE A 155 -13.97 -4.86 -3.88
N ALA A 156 -13.48 -5.53 -2.83
CA ALA A 156 -14.13 -5.52 -1.52
C ALA A 156 -13.95 -4.19 -0.78
N LYS A 157 -14.97 -3.78 -0.03
CA LYS A 157 -15.00 -2.53 0.73
C LYS A 157 -15.56 -2.69 2.13
N PRO A 158 -14.85 -2.20 3.17
CA PRO A 158 -15.40 -2.16 4.51
C PRO A 158 -16.45 -1.04 4.60
N ARG A 159 -17.45 -1.22 5.46
CA ARG A 159 -18.54 -0.25 5.66
C ARG A 159 -18.62 0.14 7.13
N SER A 160 -18.98 1.40 7.37
CA SER A 160 -19.24 1.89 8.73
C SER A 160 -20.50 1.25 9.31
N ASP A 161 -21.51 1.04 8.47
CA ASP A 161 -22.81 0.48 8.85
C ASP A 161 -23.16 -0.70 7.95
N ASP A 162 -23.73 -1.74 8.55
CA ASP A 162 -24.13 -2.96 7.83
C ASP A 162 -25.35 -2.75 6.93
N LEU A 163 -26.17 -1.75 7.26
CA LEU A 163 -27.37 -1.36 6.52
C LEU A 163 -27.23 0.05 5.95
N GLU A 164 -27.77 0.24 4.76
CA GLU A 164 -27.94 1.51 4.09
C GLU A 164 -29.44 1.85 4.02
N GLU A 165 -29.80 3.06 4.44
CA GLU A 165 -31.18 3.55 4.42
C GLU A 165 -31.35 4.63 3.34
N ARG A 166 -32.33 4.47 2.47
CA ARG A 166 -32.76 5.50 1.49
C ARG A 166 -34.28 5.53 1.45
N ASP A 167 -34.85 6.74 1.55
CA ASP A 167 -36.30 6.98 1.50
C ASP A 167 -37.13 6.05 2.43
N GLY A 168 -36.60 5.77 3.63
CA GLY A 168 -37.22 4.90 4.64
C GLY A 168 -37.06 3.39 4.43
N VAL A 169 -36.41 2.96 3.34
CA VAL A 169 -36.11 1.54 3.07
C VAL A 169 -34.69 1.22 3.54
N LYS A 170 -34.53 0.16 4.34
CA LYS A 170 -33.22 -0.35 4.82
C LYS A 170 -32.82 -1.61 4.08
N LEU A 171 -31.65 -1.59 3.45
CA LEU A 171 -31.06 -2.75 2.76
C LEU A 171 -29.61 -2.98 3.23
N PRO A 172 -29.04 -4.17 3.05
CA PRO A 172 -27.61 -4.38 3.26
C PRO A 172 -26.77 -3.36 2.50
N SER A 173 -25.74 -2.83 3.16
CA SER A 173 -24.78 -1.93 2.54
C SER A 173 -24.06 -2.62 1.38
N TYR A 174 -23.81 -1.88 0.30
CA TYR A 174 -22.93 -2.32 -0.77
C TYR A 174 -21.50 -2.50 -0.24
N ARG A 175 -20.92 -3.69 -0.38
CA ARG A 175 -19.59 -4.05 0.15
C ARG A 175 -18.55 -4.30 -0.93
N GLY A 176 -18.85 -3.91 -2.17
CA GLY A 176 -17.98 -4.20 -3.31
C GLY A 176 -18.51 -5.33 -4.18
N ASP A 177 -18.12 -5.29 -5.45
CA ASP A 177 -18.72 -6.14 -6.49
C ASP A 177 -18.45 -7.64 -6.31
N ASN A 178 -17.38 -8.01 -5.59
CA ASN A 178 -17.09 -9.39 -5.23
C ASN A 178 -17.98 -9.93 -4.09
N ILE A 179 -18.82 -9.08 -3.48
CA ILE A 179 -19.76 -9.46 -2.42
C ILE A 179 -21.19 -9.27 -2.91
N ASN A 180 -21.60 -8.06 -3.28
CA ASN A 180 -22.97 -7.74 -3.70
C ASN A 180 -22.99 -6.62 -4.76
N GLY A 181 -24.17 -6.29 -5.28
CA GLY A 181 -24.37 -5.23 -6.28
C GLY A 181 -24.59 -3.84 -5.68
N ASP A 182 -24.26 -2.82 -6.45
CA ASP A 182 -24.41 -1.40 -6.09
C ASP A 182 -25.87 -0.91 -6.09
N ALA A 183 -26.71 -1.48 -6.97
CA ALA A 183 -28.12 -1.13 -7.11
C ALA A 183 -28.87 -1.27 -5.77
N PHE A 184 -29.72 -0.28 -5.47
CA PHE A 184 -30.44 -0.20 -4.20
C PHE A 184 -31.75 -1.00 -4.26
N ASP A 185 -31.62 -2.32 -4.38
CA ASP A 185 -32.72 -3.27 -4.35
C ASP A 185 -32.30 -4.54 -3.59
N LEU A 186 -33.27 -5.26 -3.00
CA LEU A 186 -32.98 -6.40 -2.15
C LEU A 186 -32.16 -7.49 -2.87
N LYS A 187 -32.51 -7.79 -4.12
CA LYS A 187 -31.82 -8.83 -4.90
C LYS A 187 -30.36 -8.47 -5.14
N SER A 188 -30.08 -7.23 -5.52
CA SER A 188 -28.72 -6.76 -5.74
C SER A 188 -27.90 -6.70 -4.45
N ARG A 189 -28.52 -6.38 -3.30
CA ARG A 189 -27.81 -6.21 -2.02
C ARG A 189 -27.53 -7.50 -1.27
N LEU A 190 -28.17 -8.62 -1.61
CA LEU A 190 -27.85 -9.92 -1.05
C LEU A 190 -26.44 -10.36 -1.50
N PRO A 191 -25.57 -10.83 -0.57
CA PRO A 191 -24.28 -11.41 -0.93
C PRO A 191 -24.45 -12.64 -1.83
N ASP A 192 -23.69 -12.67 -2.93
CA ASP A 192 -23.73 -13.75 -3.94
C ASP A 192 -22.32 -14.35 -4.08
N PRO A 193 -22.13 -15.64 -3.72
CA PRO A 193 -20.80 -16.24 -3.74
C PRO A 193 -20.23 -16.36 -5.15
N HIS A 194 -21.04 -16.49 -6.21
CA HIS A 194 -20.54 -16.59 -7.59
C HIS A 194 -19.79 -15.33 -8.07
N ARG A 195 -19.99 -14.19 -7.39
CA ARG A 195 -19.21 -12.97 -7.60
C ARG A 195 -17.72 -13.15 -7.32
N LEU A 196 -17.33 -14.12 -6.48
CA LEU A 196 -15.93 -14.46 -6.22
C LEU A 196 -15.22 -15.00 -7.46
N ILE A 197 -15.88 -15.89 -8.21
CA ILE A 197 -15.34 -16.43 -9.47
C ILE A 197 -15.19 -15.32 -10.50
N ARG A 198 -16.19 -14.42 -10.56
CA ARG A 198 -16.14 -13.27 -11.47
C ARG A 198 -15.02 -12.31 -11.08
N ALA A 199 -14.83 -12.04 -9.79
CA ALA A 199 -13.75 -11.21 -9.27
C ALA A 199 -12.39 -11.80 -9.67
N TYR A 200 -12.16 -13.10 -9.44
CA TYR A 200 -10.95 -13.79 -9.88
C TYR A 200 -10.72 -13.64 -11.39
N SER A 201 -11.76 -13.89 -12.19
CA SER A 201 -11.64 -13.83 -13.65
C SER A 201 -11.27 -12.43 -14.15
N GLN A 202 -11.88 -11.40 -13.56
CA GLN A 202 -11.55 -10.00 -13.90
C GLN A 202 -10.17 -9.61 -13.40
N SER A 203 -9.77 -10.04 -12.19
CA SER A 203 -8.41 -9.85 -11.67
C SER A 203 -7.35 -10.43 -12.61
N ALA A 204 -7.51 -11.69 -13.00
CA ALA A 204 -6.58 -12.38 -13.89
C ALA A 204 -6.50 -11.69 -15.26
N ALA A 205 -7.64 -11.30 -15.84
CA ALA A 205 -7.68 -10.60 -17.13
C ALA A 205 -7.06 -9.20 -17.06
N THR A 206 -7.34 -8.44 -15.99
CA THR A 206 -6.76 -7.11 -15.75
C THR A 206 -5.25 -7.21 -15.60
N LEU A 207 -4.74 -8.13 -14.76
CA LEU A 207 -3.31 -8.30 -14.58
C LEU A 207 -2.60 -8.78 -15.85
N ASN A 208 -3.21 -9.69 -16.62
CA ASN A 208 -2.66 -10.10 -17.91
C ASN A 208 -2.47 -8.90 -18.85
N LEU A 209 -3.47 -8.01 -18.94
CA LEU A 209 -3.37 -6.80 -19.76
C LEU A 209 -2.31 -5.83 -19.22
N LEU A 210 -2.23 -5.65 -17.89
CA LEU A 210 -1.20 -4.81 -17.26
C LEU A 210 0.21 -5.34 -17.52
N ARG A 211 0.43 -6.66 -17.46
CA ARG A 211 1.71 -7.30 -17.82
C ARG A 211 2.05 -7.02 -19.28
N ALA A 212 1.09 -7.16 -20.19
CA ALA A 212 1.29 -6.85 -21.60
C ALA A 212 1.66 -5.37 -21.83
N PHE A 213 1.08 -4.43 -21.08
CA PHE A 213 1.48 -3.02 -21.17
C PHE A 213 2.86 -2.76 -20.55
N ALA A 214 3.17 -3.39 -19.43
CA ALA A 214 4.42 -3.19 -18.70
C ALA A 214 5.66 -3.71 -19.46
N THR A 215 5.52 -4.81 -20.21
CA THR A 215 6.65 -5.44 -20.94
C THR A 215 6.54 -5.37 -22.46
N GLY A 216 5.34 -5.19 -23.03
CA GLY A 216 5.09 -5.14 -24.47
C GLY A 216 5.36 -3.80 -25.14
N GLY A 217 6.19 -2.94 -24.53
CA GLY A 217 6.58 -1.64 -25.07
C GLY A 217 5.57 -0.51 -24.89
N TYR A 218 4.46 -0.69 -24.18
CA TYR A 218 3.59 0.44 -23.80
C TYR A 218 4.25 1.33 -22.75
N ALA A 219 4.95 0.72 -21.79
CA ALA A 219 5.68 1.41 -20.73
C ALA A 219 7.10 1.88 -21.13
N ALA A 220 7.46 1.79 -22.41
CA ALA A 220 8.77 2.21 -22.90
C ALA A 220 8.98 3.72 -22.72
N MET A 221 10.14 4.13 -22.20
CA MET A 221 10.42 5.54 -21.84
C MET A 221 10.36 6.49 -23.04
N GLN A 222 10.60 6.01 -24.26
CA GLN A 222 10.48 6.79 -25.50
C GLN A 222 9.03 7.22 -25.78
N ARG A 223 8.05 6.60 -25.11
CA ARG A 223 6.62 6.89 -25.28
C ARG A 223 6.09 7.89 -24.26
N VAL A 224 6.96 8.52 -23.45
CA VAL A 224 6.57 9.48 -22.43
C VAL A 224 5.66 10.59 -22.96
N THR A 225 5.96 11.13 -24.16
CA THR A 225 5.11 12.13 -24.84
C THR A 225 3.76 11.56 -25.26
N GLN A 226 3.74 10.29 -25.66
CA GLN A 226 2.51 9.58 -26.03
C GLN A 226 1.65 9.22 -24.83
N TRP A 227 2.12 9.34 -23.58
CA TRP A 227 1.27 9.09 -22.41
C TRP A 227 0.38 10.27 -22.04
N ASN A 228 0.53 11.42 -22.70
CA ASN A 228 -0.37 12.54 -22.46
C ASN A 228 -1.81 12.16 -22.82
N LEU A 229 -2.75 12.40 -21.91
CA LEU A 229 -4.17 12.14 -22.13
C LEU A 229 -4.78 13.33 -22.88
N ASP A 230 -5.74 13.08 -23.77
CA ASP A 230 -6.29 14.16 -24.61
C ASP A 230 -6.92 15.28 -23.77
N PHE A 231 -7.47 14.95 -22.60
CA PHE A 231 -8.08 15.94 -21.71
C PHE A 231 -7.08 16.69 -20.82
N THR A 232 -5.81 16.27 -20.78
CA THR A 232 -4.71 17.07 -20.22
C THR A 232 -4.11 18.00 -21.26
N GLN A 233 -4.50 17.90 -22.54
CA GLN A 233 -4.18 18.94 -23.52
C GLN A 233 -4.94 20.23 -23.14
N HIS A 234 -4.25 21.37 -23.25
CA HIS A 234 -4.79 22.70 -22.90
C HIS A 234 -5.02 22.94 -21.39
N CYS A 235 -4.26 22.29 -20.52
CA CYS A 235 -4.13 22.71 -19.13
C CYS A 235 -2.67 22.93 -18.74
N GLU A 236 -2.43 23.83 -17.78
CA GLU A 236 -1.10 24.19 -17.31
C GLU A 236 -0.25 22.98 -16.89
N GLN A 237 -0.87 21.99 -16.24
CA GLN A 237 -0.19 20.76 -15.80
C GLN A 237 0.17 19.86 -16.98
N GLY A 238 -0.66 19.84 -18.01
CA GLY A 238 -0.35 19.17 -19.27
C GLY A 238 0.83 19.82 -19.98
N ASP A 239 0.88 21.15 -20.03
CA ASP A 239 1.98 21.91 -20.62
C ASP A 239 3.29 21.66 -19.86
N ARG A 240 3.27 21.70 -18.52
CA ARG A 240 4.42 21.34 -17.68
C ARG A 240 4.87 19.89 -17.86
N TYR A 241 3.93 18.97 -18.06
CA TYR A 241 4.26 17.58 -18.37
C TYR A 241 4.92 17.45 -19.74
N MET A 242 4.45 18.18 -20.74
CA MET A 242 5.09 18.18 -22.06
C MET A 242 6.52 18.72 -21.98
N GLU A 243 6.75 19.80 -21.23
CA GLU A 243 8.11 20.31 -20.99
C GLU A 243 9.02 19.26 -20.32
N LEU A 244 8.51 18.59 -19.28
CA LEU A 244 9.25 17.51 -18.62
C LEU A 244 9.50 16.33 -19.57
N ALA A 245 8.50 15.96 -20.38
CA ALA A 245 8.62 14.90 -21.37
C ALA A 245 9.69 15.21 -22.41
N HIS A 246 9.80 16.45 -22.87
CA HIS A 246 10.89 16.90 -23.75
C HIS A 246 12.26 16.80 -23.07
N ARG A 247 12.37 17.18 -21.80
CA ARG A 247 13.63 17.03 -21.05
C ARG A 247 14.02 15.57 -20.82
N VAL A 248 13.04 14.69 -20.65
CA VAL A 248 13.28 13.23 -20.58
C VAL A 248 13.76 12.72 -21.93
N ASP A 249 13.17 13.17 -23.04
CA ASP A 249 13.61 12.82 -24.39
C ASP A 249 15.05 13.27 -24.67
N GLU A 250 15.42 14.50 -24.29
CA GLU A 250 16.80 14.99 -24.36
C GLU A 250 17.77 14.13 -23.53
N ALA A 251 17.36 13.74 -22.30
CA ALA A 251 18.17 12.88 -21.45
C ALA A 251 18.35 11.48 -22.04
N LEU A 252 17.31 10.91 -22.65
CA LEU A 252 17.40 9.63 -23.37
C LEU A 252 18.33 9.76 -24.58
N GLY A 253 18.27 10.87 -25.32
CA GLY A 253 19.18 11.18 -26.42
C GLY A 253 20.65 11.25 -25.95
N PHE A 254 20.90 11.88 -24.80
CA PHE A 254 22.23 11.90 -24.18
C PHE A 254 22.69 10.49 -23.76
N MET A 255 21.84 9.69 -23.12
CA MET A 255 22.17 8.32 -22.72
C MET A 255 22.48 7.43 -23.93
N ALA A 256 21.73 7.59 -25.02
CA ALA A 256 22.00 6.91 -26.29
C ALA A 256 23.35 7.33 -26.88
N ALA A 257 23.65 8.63 -26.91
CA ALA A 257 24.95 9.14 -27.35
C ALA A 257 26.12 8.68 -26.47
N ALA A 258 25.87 8.44 -25.17
CA ALA A 258 26.83 7.88 -24.22
C ALA A 258 27.00 6.34 -24.33
N GLY A 259 26.30 5.69 -25.25
CA GLY A 259 26.44 4.25 -25.54
C GLY A 259 25.45 3.34 -24.83
N LEU A 260 24.46 3.88 -24.10
CA LEU A 260 23.34 3.07 -23.60
C LEU A 260 22.22 3.07 -24.62
N THR A 261 22.08 1.96 -25.34
CA THR A 261 21.15 1.86 -26.45
C THR A 261 19.69 1.84 -25.99
N LEU A 262 18.81 2.41 -26.82
CA LEU A 262 17.38 2.60 -26.52
C LEU A 262 16.59 1.28 -26.50
N ASP A 263 17.14 0.20 -27.03
CA ASP A 263 16.60 -1.17 -26.99
C ASP A 263 16.93 -1.92 -25.70
N HIS A 264 17.75 -1.35 -24.82
CA HIS A 264 18.08 -1.96 -23.53
C HIS A 264 16.79 -2.23 -22.72
N PRO A 265 16.62 -3.41 -22.09
CA PRO A 265 15.38 -3.78 -21.39
C PRO A 265 14.89 -2.77 -20.34
N ILE A 266 15.82 -2.07 -19.69
CA ILE A 266 15.52 -1.00 -18.71
C ILE A 266 14.77 0.19 -19.36
N MET A 267 14.97 0.42 -20.66
CA MET A 267 14.31 1.50 -21.42
C MET A 267 12.94 1.09 -21.97
N THR A 268 12.72 -0.21 -22.19
CA THR A 268 11.56 -0.73 -22.92
C THR A 268 10.51 -1.39 -22.02
N THR A 269 10.87 -1.72 -20.78
CA THR A 269 10.00 -2.40 -19.81
C THR A 269 9.93 -1.64 -18.49
N THR A 270 8.89 -1.90 -17.71
CA THR A 270 8.79 -1.41 -16.33
C THR A 270 8.26 -2.49 -15.40
N GLU A 271 8.76 -2.52 -14.17
CA GLU A 271 8.18 -3.34 -13.11
C GLU A 271 6.86 -2.70 -12.64
N PHE A 272 5.79 -3.49 -12.57
CA PHE A 272 4.48 -3.06 -12.08
C PHE A 272 3.86 -4.16 -11.23
N TRP A 273 3.43 -3.79 -10.03
CA TRP A 273 2.81 -4.71 -9.08
C TRP A 273 1.36 -4.34 -8.82
N THR A 274 0.61 -5.26 -8.23
CA THR A 274 -0.81 -5.11 -7.89
C THR A 274 -1.03 -5.24 -6.40
N SER A 275 -2.09 -4.61 -5.92
CA SER A 275 -2.45 -4.59 -4.51
C SER A 275 -3.93 -4.39 -4.29
N HIS A 276 -4.42 -4.96 -3.18
CA HIS A 276 -5.75 -4.69 -2.64
C HIS A 276 -5.78 -4.84 -1.12
N GLU A 277 -6.88 -4.39 -0.52
CA GLU A 277 -7.17 -4.61 0.88
C GLU A 277 -7.46 -6.08 1.11
N CYS A 278 -6.67 -6.75 1.94
CA CYS A 278 -6.98 -8.10 2.41
C CYS A 278 -8.20 -8.00 3.33
N LEU A 279 -9.39 -8.17 2.76
CA LEU A 279 -10.65 -7.95 3.46
C LEU A 279 -11.50 -9.20 3.52
N LEU A 280 -11.73 -9.86 2.38
CA LEU A 280 -12.63 -11.01 2.28
C LEU A 280 -11.84 -12.31 2.48
N LEU A 281 -11.57 -12.64 3.74
CA LEU A 281 -10.65 -13.72 4.14
C LEU A 281 -10.92 -15.09 3.50
N PRO A 282 -12.18 -15.52 3.26
CA PRO A 282 -12.41 -16.76 2.51
C PRO A 282 -11.80 -16.74 1.10
N TYR A 283 -11.89 -15.61 0.40
CA TYR A 283 -11.34 -15.43 -0.94
C TYR A 283 -9.81 -15.39 -0.94
N GLU A 284 -9.22 -14.64 0.00
CA GLU A 284 -7.76 -14.54 0.17
C GLU A 284 -7.15 -15.90 0.53
N GLN A 285 -7.82 -16.66 1.42
CA GLN A 285 -7.41 -18.02 1.72
C GLN A 285 -7.44 -18.92 0.47
N ALA A 286 -8.50 -18.87 -0.34
CA ALA A 286 -8.62 -19.71 -1.53
C ALA A 286 -7.47 -19.46 -2.53
N LEU A 287 -6.92 -18.24 -2.56
CA LEU A 287 -5.81 -17.85 -3.42
C LEU A 287 -4.44 -17.96 -2.76
N THR A 288 -4.36 -18.39 -1.50
CA THR A 288 -3.10 -18.60 -0.78
C THR A 288 -2.45 -19.92 -1.18
N ARG A 289 -1.17 -19.87 -1.55
CA ARG A 289 -0.39 -21.02 -2.03
C ARG A 289 0.93 -21.14 -1.29
N GLU A 290 1.38 -22.38 -1.13
CA GLU A 290 2.75 -22.65 -0.69
C GLU A 290 3.70 -22.49 -1.88
N ASP A 291 4.73 -21.66 -1.71
CA ASP A 291 5.78 -21.48 -2.70
C ASP A 291 6.70 -22.71 -2.70
N SER A 292 6.76 -23.41 -3.84
CA SER A 292 7.55 -24.62 -4.01
C SER A 292 9.06 -24.42 -3.79
N THR A 293 9.55 -23.17 -3.89
CA THR A 293 10.98 -22.87 -3.72
C THR A 293 11.39 -22.61 -2.28
N THR A 294 10.49 -22.13 -1.42
CA THR A 294 10.80 -21.71 -0.05
C THR A 294 10.00 -22.43 1.03
N GLY A 295 8.88 -23.07 0.68
CA GLY A 295 7.92 -23.64 1.64
C GLY A 295 7.11 -22.59 2.41
N LEU A 296 7.24 -21.30 2.06
CA LEU A 296 6.47 -20.21 2.67
C LEU A 296 5.13 -20.06 1.95
N TYR A 297 4.11 -19.62 2.69
CA TYR A 297 2.81 -19.32 2.11
C TYR A 297 2.77 -17.89 1.58
N TYR A 298 2.22 -17.70 0.38
CA TYR A 298 1.92 -16.40 -0.20
C TYR A 298 0.45 -16.35 -0.54
N ASP A 299 -0.19 -15.24 -0.21
CA ASP A 299 -1.48 -14.93 -0.82
C ASP A 299 -1.23 -14.51 -2.27
N CYS A 300 -1.54 -15.40 -3.20
CA CYS A 300 -1.27 -15.18 -4.62
C CYS A 300 -2.42 -14.44 -5.32
N SER A 301 -3.31 -13.78 -4.57
CA SER A 301 -4.31 -12.86 -5.10
C SER A 301 -3.68 -11.54 -5.59
N ALA A 302 -2.62 -11.07 -4.93
CA ALA A 302 -1.87 -9.87 -5.30
C ALA A 302 -0.43 -9.87 -4.79
N HIS A 303 0.40 -8.97 -5.31
CA HIS A 303 1.80 -8.85 -4.89
C HIS A 303 1.94 -8.24 -3.50
N PHE A 304 1.12 -7.22 -3.20
CA PHE A 304 1.11 -6.48 -1.95
C PHE A 304 -0.30 -6.42 -1.39
N LEU A 305 -0.47 -6.67 -0.10
CA LEU A 305 -1.77 -6.64 0.57
C LEU A 305 -1.72 -5.66 1.72
N TRP A 306 -2.82 -4.97 2.01
CA TRP A 306 -2.90 -4.18 3.25
C TRP A 306 -4.07 -4.58 4.13
N ILE A 307 -3.89 -4.36 5.44
CA ILE A 307 -4.95 -4.41 6.43
C ILE A 307 -5.56 -3.03 6.63
N GLY A 308 -6.89 -2.96 6.59
CA GLY A 308 -7.66 -1.73 6.72
C GLY A 308 -7.74 -1.21 8.16
N GLU A 309 -8.08 0.07 8.32
CA GLU A 309 -8.25 0.71 9.64
C GLU A 309 -9.32 0.01 10.50
N ARG A 310 -10.32 -0.62 9.86
CA ARG A 310 -11.44 -1.29 10.54
C ARG A 310 -11.18 -2.77 10.84
N THR A 311 -10.09 -3.34 10.34
CA THR A 311 -9.81 -4.79 10.42
C THR A 311 -8.46 -5.11 11.07
N ARG A 312 -7.72 -4.10 11.57
CA ARG A 312 -6.38 -4.23 12.16
C ARG A 312 -6.33 -4.56 13.65
N GLN A 313 -7.35 -5.21 14.20
CA GLN A 313 -7.36 -5.59 15.62
C GLN A 313 -6.24 -6.60 15.89
N LEU A 314 -5.46 -6.39 16.96
CA LEU A 314 -4.28 -7.21 17.28
C LEU A 314 -4.60 -8.72 17.42
N ASP A 315 -5.79 -9.05 17.90
CA ASP A 315 -6.29 -10.41 18.09
C ASP A 315 -7.32 -10.83 17.01
N GLY A 316 -7.51 -10.01 15.98
CA GLY A 316 -8.46 -10.21 14.89
C GLY A 316 -7.97 -11.19 13.82
N ALA A 317 -8.93 -11.68 13.04
CA ALA A 317 -8.70 -12.67 11.99
C ALA A 317 -7.77 -12.17 10.87
N HIS A 318 -7.87 -10.91 10.47
CA HIS A 318 -7.02 -10.35 9.42
C HIS A 318 -5.55 -10.31 9.83
N VAL A 319 -5.24 -9.94 11.08
CA VAL A 319 -3.86 -9.98 11.59
C VAL A 319 -3.36 -11.43 11.68
N GLU A 320 -4.19 -12.37 12.13
CA GLU A 320 -3.85 -13.79 12.16
C GLU A 320 -3.58 -14.37 10.76
N PHE A 321 -4.38 -14.01 9.77
CA PHE A 321 -4.15 -14.44 8.39
C PHE A 321 -2.82 -13.87 7.86
N LEU A 322 -2.64 -12.55 7.96
CA LEU A 322 -1.49 -11.85 7.39
C LEU A 322 -0.15 -12.20 8.06
N ARG A 323 -0.14 -12.60 9.35
CA ARG A 323 1.12 -12.93 10.05
C ARG A 323 1.85 -14.13 9.44
N GLY A 324 1.16 -15.01 8.72
CA GLY A 324 1.75 -16.22 8.17
C GLY A 324 1.92 -16.25 6.65
N ILE A 325 1.42 -15.24 5.92
CA ILE A 325 1.77 -15.08 4.51
C ILE A 325 3.06 -14.27 4.35
N ALA A 326 3.82 -14.50 3.29
CA ALA A 326 5.15 -13.93 3.06
C ALA A 326 5.15 -12.69 2.13
N ASN A 327 4.00 -12.24 1.64
CA ASN A 327 3.86 -11.01 0.84
C ASN A 327 4.32 -9.76 1.63
N PRO A 328 4.86 -8.71 0.99
CA PRO A 328 4.97 -7.41 1.65
C PRO A 328 3.58 -6.87 2.02
N LEU A 329 3.47 -6.25 3.19
CA LEU A 329 2.21 -5.88 3.82
C LEU A 329 2.10 -4.37 4.07
N GLY A 330 0.89 -3.85 3.91
CA GLY A 330 0.50 -2.50 4.32
C GLY A 330 -0.35 -2.51 5.59
N ILE A 331 -0.20 -1.48 6.42
CA ILE A 331 -1.06 -1.24 7.59
C ILE A 331 -1.64 0.16 7.48
N LYS A 332 -2.97 0.27 7.36
CA LYS A 332 -3.65 1.57 7.43
C LYS A 332 -3.63 2.10 8.86
N VAL A 333 -3.26 3.36 9.02
CA VAL A 333 -3.08 4.01 10.32
C VAL A 333 -3.74 5.38 10.33
N SER A 334 -4.80 5.54 11.13
CA SER A 334 -5.46 6.83 11.36
C SER A 334 -4.80 7.67 12.47
N ASP A 335 -5.35 8.86 12.71
CA ASP A 335 -5.02 9.75 13.83
C ASP A 335 -5.34 9.14 15.21
N LYS A 336 -6.09 8.04 15.25
CA LYS A 336 -6.48 7.31 16.46
C LYS A 336 -5.52 6.19 16.84
N MET A 337 -4.49 5.92 16.03
CA MET A 337 -3.54 4.85 16.32
C MET A 337 -2.74 5.15 17.59
N ASP A 338 -2.73 4.18 18.50
CA ASP A 338 -1.84 4.19 19.66
C ASP A 338 -0.42 3.76 19.23
N PRO A 339 0.64 4.52 19.58
CA PRO A 339 2.00 4.17 19.20
C PRO A 339 2.46 2.81 19.72
N ALA A 340 2.04 2.39 20.91
CA ALA A 340 2.43 1.09 21.46
C ALA A 340 1.67 -0.06 20.79
N GLU A 341 0.41 0.15 20.41
CA GLU A 341 -0.35 -0.78 19.56
C GLU A 341 0.30 -0.98 18.19
N LEU A 342 0.74 0.11 17.55
CA LEU A 342 1.44 0.04 16.26
C LEU A 342 2.71 -0.83 16.35
N VAL A 343 3.54 -0.60 17.38
CA VAL A 343 4.76 -1.40 17.61
C VAL A 343 4.42 -2.89 17.76
N ARG A 344 3.40 -3.23 18.57
CA ARG A 344 2.96 -4.63 18.74
C ARG A 344 2.44 -5.24 17.44
N LEU A 345 1.73 -4.47 16.62
CA LEU A 345 1.22 -4.94 15.35
C LEU A 345 2.36 -5.24 14.36
N ILE A 346 3.39 -4.39 14.33
CA ILE A 346 4.60 -4.62 13.54
C ILE A 346 5.34 -5.88 14.04
N ASP A 347 5.47 -6.08 15.36
CA ASP A 347 6.11 -7.28 15.91
C ASP A 347 5.40 -8.57 15.48
N ILE A 348 4.07 -8.56 15.39
CA ILE A 348 3.28 -9.72 14.95
C ILE A 348 3.49 -9.99 13.46
N LEU A 349 3.50 -8.94 12.63
CA LEU A 349 3.50 -9.06 11.17
C LEU A 349 4.91 -9.10 10.54
N ASN A 350 5.93 -8.68 11.29
CA ASN A 350 7.34 -8.65 10.90
C ASN A 350 8.28 -9.04 12.05
N PRO A 351 8.16 -10.26 12.58
CA PRO A 351 8.94 -10.70 13.75
C PRO A 351 10.45 -10.74 13.48
N GLU A 352 10.86 -10.88 12.22
CA GLU A 352 12.27 -10.89 11.78
C GLU A 352 12.80 -9.49 11.44
N ASN A 353 11.97 -8.44 11.59
CA ASN A 353 12.30 -7.06 11.27
C ASN A 353 12.90 -6.88 9.86
N ARG A 354 12.36 -7.60 8.86
CA ARG A 354 12.81 -7.51 7.47
C ARG A 354 12.44 -6.14 6.90
N ALA A 355 13.40 -5.46 6.29
CA ALA A 355 13.12 -4.20 5.59
C ALA A 355 12.20 -4.47 4.39
N GLY A 356 11.25 -3.56 4.13
CA GLY A 356 10.29 -3.69 3.03
C GLY A 356 9.09 -4.60 3.30
N ARG A 357 9.13 -5.40 4.38
CA ARG A 357 8.01 -6.26 4.79
C ARG A 357 6.78 -5.46 5.23
N ILE A 358 6.97 -4.36 5.97
CA ILE A 358 5.87 -3.54 6.49
C ILE A 358 5.93 -2.13 5.92
N THR A 359 4.81 -1.71 5.35
CA THR A 359 4.52 -0.34 4.94
C THR A 359 3.45 0.25 5.86
N ILE A 360 3.76 1.34 6.56
CA ILE A 360 2.80 2.08 7.37
C ILE A 360 2.13 3.15 6.50
N ILE A 361 0.82 3.00 6.28
CA ILE A 361 0.03 3.86 5.39
C ILE A 361 -0.82 4.81 6.25
N THR A 362 -0.32 6.02 6.45
CA THR A 362 -0.91 7.02 7.36
C THR A 362 -2.02 7.83 6.68
N ARG A 363 -3.18 7.96 7.34
CA ARG A 363 -4.34 8.72 6.84
C ARG A 363 -5.00 9.53 7.96
N MET A 364 -4.50 10.73 8.23
CA MET A 364 -4.78 11.48 9.44
C MET A 364 -5.52 12.80 9.21
N GLY A 365 -5.45 13.36 8.00
CA GLY A 365 -5.75 14.76 7.75
C GLY A 365 -4.54 15.66 8.05
N PRO A 366 -4.39 16.82 7.39
CA PRO A 366 -3.19 17.65 7.44
C PRO A 366 -2.83 18.18 8.84
N GLU A 367 -3.83 18.49 9.67
CA GLU A 367 -3.61 19.03 11.01
C GLU A 367 -3.13 17.91 11.95
N ASN A 368 -3.84 16.78 11.97
CA ASN A 368 -3.48 15.63 12.80
C ASN A 368 -2.16 14.98 12.35
N MET A 369 -1.83 15.00 11.06
CA MET A 369 -0.55 14.48 10.56
C MET A 369 0.63 15.13 11.30
N ARG A 370 0.61 16.45 11.47
CA ARG A 370 1.67 17.21 12.18
C ARG A 370 1.76 16.88 13.66
N VAL A 371 0.64 16.49 14.28
CA VAL A 371 0.56 16.23 15.71
C VAL A 371 0.85 14.77 16.05
N LYS A 372 0.29 13.83 15.28
CA LYS A 372 0.24 12.41 15.63
C LYS A 372 1.39 11.61 15.04
N LEU A 373 1.77 11.86 13.78
CA LEU A 373 2.81 11.10 13.11
C LEU A 373 4.18 11.13 13.83
N PRO A 374 4.65 12.25 14.42
CA PRO A 374 5.91 12.26 15.17
C PRO A 374 5.96 11.19 16.28
N HIS A 375 4.86 11.00 17.00
CA HIS A 375 4.78 10.01 18.08
C HIS A 375 4.90 8.57 17.57
N LEU A 376 4.28 8.28 16.42
CA LEU A 376 4.38 6.96 15.80
C LEU A 376 5.79 6.69 15.29
N ILE A 377 6.41 7.65 14.59
CA ILE A 377 7.77 7.54 14.08
C ILE A 377 8.76 7.26 15.23
N ARG A 378 8.65 8.00 16.34
CA ARG A 378 9.52 7.83 17.51
C ARG A 378 9.30 6.48 18.19
N ALA A 379 8.07 6.00 18.28
CA ALA A 379 7.78 4.69 18.88
C ALA A 379 8.36 3.53 18.04
N VAL A 380 8.13 3.54 16.73
CA VAL A 380 8.68 2.53 15.79
C VAL A 380 10.21 2.56 15.81
N ARG A 381 10.81 3.76 15.77
CA ARG A 381 12.27 3.93 15.89
C ARG A 381 12.81 3.44 17.22
N GLY A 382 12.12 3.75 18.33
CA GLY A 382 12.50 3.31 19.68
C GLY A 382 12.43 1.79 19.83
N ALA A 383 11.55 1.13 19.09
CA ALA A 383 11.48 -0.33 18.99
C ALA A 383 12.52 -0.94 18.03
N GLY A 384 13.29 -0.12 17.30
CA GLY A 384 14.27 -0.59 16.30
C GLY A 384 13.64 -1.20 15.04
N GLN A 385 12.36 -0.95 14.81
CA GLN A 385 11.61 -1.54 13.69
C GLN A 385 11.83 -0.77 12.39
N ILE A 386 12.01 -1.50 11.29
CA ILE A 386 12.21 -0.94 9.95
C ILE A 386 10.90 -1.04 9.18
N VAL A 387 10.38 0.11 8.75
CA VAL A 387 9.13 0.21 8.00
C VAL A 387 9.24 1.23 6.87
N THR A 388 8.46 1.04 5.82
CA THR A 388 8.27 2.04 4.76
C THR A 388 7.11 2.96 5.14
N TRP A 389 7.38 4.26 5.32
CA TRP A 389 6.33 5.23 5.64
C TRP A 389 5.66 5.74 4.36
N VAL A 390 4.34 5.67 4.30
CA VAL A 390 3.53 6.10 3.15
C VAL A 390 2.38 6.95 3.64
N THR A 391 2.08 8.04 2.93
CA THR A 391 0.88 8.83 3.18
C THR A 391 -0.27 8.43 2.26
N ASP A 392 -1.44 8.20 2.84
CA ASP A 392 -2.74 8.14 2.19
C ASP A 392 -3.49 9.44 2.50
N PRO A 393 -3.29 10.49 1.69
CA PRO A 393 -3.90 11.79 1.91
C PRO A 393 -5.37 11.83 1.51
N MET A 394 -5.97 10.70 1.11
CA MET A 394 -7.31 10.64 0.54
C MET A 394 -8.34 10.36 1.63
N HIS A 395 -8.18 9.24 2.33
CA HIS A 395 -9.21 8.73 3.25
C HIS A 395 -9.38 9.61 4.50
N GLY A 396 -8.36 10.36 4.91
CA GLY A 396 -8.43 11.33 6.02
C GLY A 396 -9.23 12.59 5.70
N ASN A 397 -9.46 12.89 4.42
CA ASN A 397 -9.96 14.20 3.94
C ASN A 397 -11.32 14.11 3.23
N THR A 398 -12.11 13.08 3.49
CA THR A 398 -13.42 12.91 2.87
C THR A 398 -14.47 13.77 3.58
N MET A 399 -15.26 14.51 2.82
CA MET A 399 -16.35 15.36 3.28
C MET A 399 -17.62 15.12 2.46
N LYS A 400 -18.76 15.62 2.95
CA LYS A 400 -20.04 15.60 2.22
C LYS A 400 -20.31 16.98 1.61
N ALA A 401 -20.54 17.02 0.31
CA ALA A 401 -20.91 18.22 -0.42
C ALA A 401 -22.37 18.64 -0.12
N PRO A 402 -22.76 19.91 -0.38
CA PRO A 402 -24.14 20.37 -0.20
C PRO A 402 -25.18 19.54 -0.97
N CYS A 403 -24.82 19.03 -2.16
CA CYS A 403 -25.64 18.13 -2.97
C CYS A 403 -25.77 16.70 -2.42
N GLY A 404 -25.09 16.39 -1.31
CA GLY A 404 -25.14 15.10 -0.63
C GLY A 404 -24.10 14.08 -1.10
N LEU A 405 -23.39 14.33 -2.21
CA LEU A 405 -22.29 13.49 -2.67
C LEU A 405 -21.09 13.59 -1.72
N LYS A 406 -20.33 12.51 -1.60
CA LYS A 406 -19.01 12.59 -0.97
C LYS A 406 -18.06 13.31 -1.92
N THR A 407 -17.13 14.08 -1.39
CA THR A 407 -16.03 14.66 -2.15
C THR A 407 -14.79 14.79 -1.26
N ARG A 408 -13.66 15.16 -1.85
CA ARG A 408 -12.41 15.49 -1.16
C ARG A 408 -11.87 16.78 -1.74
N SER A 409 -11.36 17.66 -0.89
CA SER A 409 -10.68 18.88 -1.33
C SER A 409 -9.25 18.56 -1.72
N PHE A 410 -8.89 18.85 -2.97
CA PHE A 410 -7.51 18.71 -3.46
C PHE A 410 -6.50 19.45 -2.57
N ASP A 411 -6.83 20.66 -2.12
CA ASP A 411 -5.96 21.45 -1.24
C ASP A 411 -5.70 20.76 0.09
N ARG A 412 -6.71 20.09 0.67
CA ARG A 412 -6.55 19.32 1.91
C ARG A 412 -5.71 18.06 1.69
N ILE A 413 -5.94 17.36 0.58
CA ILE A 413 -5.12 16.20 0.16
C ILE A 413 -3.66 16.65 0.06
N LEU A 414 -3.40 17.74 -0.65
CA LEU A 414 -2.08 18.31 -0.83
C LEU A 414 -1.45 18.78 0.49
N ALA A 415 -2.23 19.41 1.36
CA ALA A 415 -1.76 19.85 2.67
C ALA A 415 -1.31 18.68 3.55
N GLU A 416 -1.95 17.50 3.44
CA GLU A 416 -1.54 16.30 4.18
C GLU A 416 -0.26 15.70 3.62
N VAL A 417 -0.08 15.68 2.29
CA VAL A 417 1.20 15.31 1.67
C VAL A 417 2.30 16.24 2.14
N ARG A 418 2.08 17.56 2.14
CA ARG A 418 3.05 18.53 2.66
C ARG A 418 3.39 18.25 4.13
N ALA A 419 2.37 18.07 4.97
CA ALA A 419 2.54 17.75 6.38
C ALA A 419 3.38 16.49 6.63
N PHE A 420 3.13 15.44 5.82
CA PHE A 420 3.85 14.18 5.90
C PHE A 420 5.36 14.38 5.64
N PHE A 421 5.72 15.09 4.58
CA PHE A 421 7.12 15.41 4.31
C PHE A 421 7.73 16.32 5.39
N ASP A 422 7.01 17.35 5.85
CA ASP A 422 7.48 18.27 6.91
C ASP A 422 7.83 17.50 8.19
N VAL A 423 6.96 16.57 8.61
CA VAL A 423 7.17 15.74 9.79
C VAL A 423 8.38 14.81 9.60
N HIS A 424 8.50 14.16 8.44
CA HIS A 424 9.65 13.29 8.20
C HIS A 424 10.99 14.03 8.21
N GLU A 425 11.02 15.26 7.66
CA GLU A 425 12.20 16.14 7.72
C GLU A 425 12.54 16.51 9.17
N GLN A 426 11.54 16.93 9.97
CA GLN A 426 11.72 17.27 11.39
C GLN A 426 12.21 16.08 12.23
N GLU A 427 11.67 14.88 11.96
CA GLU A 427 12.01 13.67 12.70
C GLU A 427 13.30 13.00 12.19
N GLY A 428 13.88 13.45 11.08
CA GLY A 428 15.05 12.82 10.46
C GLY A 428 14.77 11.41 9.91
N SER A 429 13.56 11.19 9.40
CA SER A 429 13.11 9.90 8.84
C SER A 429 12.75 10.02 7.35
N HIS A 430 12.42 8.91 6.70
CA HIS A 430 12.21 8.86 5.25
C HIS A 430 10.71 8.84 4.86
N PRO A 431 10.22 9.81 4.06
CA PRO A 431 8.91 9.74 3.43
C PRO A 431 9.02 8.75 2.26
N GLY A 432 8.65 7.49 2.53
CA GLY A 432 8.87 6.37 1.62
C GLY A 432 7.91 6.28 0.45
N GLY A 433 6.75 6.97 0.47
CA GLY A 433 5.83 6.95 -0.67
C GLY A 433 4.48 7.63 -0.45
N VAL A 434 3.61 7.47 -1.46
CA VAL A 434 2.20 7.90 -1.43
C VAL A 434 1.26 6.77 -1.86
N HIS A 435 0.05 6.78 -1.29
CA HIS A 435 -1.07 5.89 -1.59
C HIS A 435 -2.27 6.73 -2.02
N LEU A 436 -2.62 6.69 -3.30
CA LEU A 436 -3.67 7.54 -3.87
C LEU A 436 -4.85 6.73 -4.40
N GLU A 437 -6.03 7.33 -4.38
CA GLU A 437 -7.18 6.86 -5.14
C GLU A 437 -7.32 7.78 -6.35
N MET A 438 -7.12 7.24 -7.55
CA MET A 438 -7.00 8.00 -8.79
C MET A 438 -7.53 7.20 -9.97
N THR A 439 -7.87 7.90 -11.05
CA THR A 439 -8.34 7.28 -12.28
C THR A 439 -7.85 8.05 -13.51
N GLY A 440 -7.62 7.31 -14.60
CA GLY A 440 -7.36 7.91 -15.92
C GLY A 440 -8.60 8.49 -16.59
N GLN A 441 -9.79 8.26 -16.03
CA GLN A 441 -11.04 8.81 -16.52
C GLN A 441 -11.14 10.32 -16.21
N ASN A 442 -11.82 11.06 -17.09
CA ASN A 442 -12.07 12.49 -16.90
C ASN A 442 -13.28 12.72 -15.98
N VAL A 443 -13.07 12.53 -14.67
CA VAL A 443 -14.11 12.59 -13.62
C VAL A 443 -14.09 13.92 -12.84
N THR A 444 -15.23 14.23 -12.21
CA THR A 444 -15.41 15.40 -11.32
C THR A 444 -15.73 14.95 -9.90
N GLU A 445 -14.84 14.15 -9.31
CA GLU A 445 -15.08 13.51 -8.00
C GLU A 445 -14.48 14.31 -6.83
N CYS A 446 -13.24 14.80 -6.96
CA CYS A 446 -12.59 15.68 -5.99
C CYS A 446 -12.69 17.15 -6.42
N ILE A 447 -13.04 18.04 -5.49
CA ILE A 447 -13.09 19.49 -5.72
C ILE A 447 -11.68 20.11 -5.68
N GLY A 448 -11.51 21.26 -6.33
CA GLY A 448 -10.25 21.98 -6.44
C GLY A 448 -9.32 21.41 -7.50
N GLY A 449 -8.02 21.65 -7.32
CA GLY A 449 -7.01 21.45 -8.35
C GLY A 449 -7.07 22.53 -9.43
N SER A 450 -6.13 22.50 -10.36
CA SER A 450 -5.95 23.56 -11.36
C SER A 450 -7.15 23.87 -12.25
N ARG A 451 -7.94 22.85 -12.62
CA ARG A 451 -9.18 23.03 -13.40
C ARG A 451 -10.37 23.52 -12.57
N THR A 452 -10.16 23.81 -11.28
CA THR A 452 -11.15 24.27 -10.29
C THR A 452 -12.47 23.51 -10.39
N VAL A 453 -12.46 22.21 -10.06
CA VAL A 453 -13.71 21.45 -9.91
C VAL A 453 -14.47 22.00 -8.70
N THR A 454 -15.67 22.49 -8.90
CA THR A 454 -16.53 23.04 -7.84
C THR A 454 -17.51 21.99 -7.31
N PHE A 455 -18.28 22.34 -6.27
CA PHE A 455 -19.35 21.46 -5.80
C PHE A 455 -20.45 21.23 -6.85
N ASP A 456 -20.70 22.21 -7.72
CA ASP A 456 -21.72 22.12 -8.76
C ASP A 456 -21.29 21.19 -9.90
N ASP A 457 -19.99 21.09 -10.15
CA ASP A 457 -19.42 20.21 -11.17
C ASP A 457 -19.49 18.72 -10.78
N LEU A 458 -19.67 18.41 -9.49
CA LEU A 458 -19.66 17.02 -9.00
C LEU A 458 -20.72 16.17 -9.73
N GLY A 459 -21.90 16.71 -9.99
CA GLY A 459 -22.97 15.97 -10.67
C GLY A 459 -22.70 15.63 -12.14
N SER A 460 -21.67 16.20 -12.75
CA SER A 460 -21.38 16.05 -14.18
C SER A 460 -20.82 14.66 -14.53
N ARG A 461 -19.82 14.19 -13.78
CA ARG A 461 -19.08 12.94 -14.06
C ARG A 461 -18.62 12.24 -12.78
N TYR A 462 -19.57 12.00 -11.87
CA TYR A 462 -19.35 11.23 -10.66
C TYR A 462 -19.58 9.74 -10.91
N HIS A 463 -18.51 8.98 -11.15
CA HIS A 463 -18.60 7.59 -11.59
C HIS A 463 -18.32 6.58 -10.48
N THR A 464 -17.67 6.99 -9.39
CA THR A 464 -17.43 6.13 -8.22
C THR A 464 -18.69 5.85 -7.39
N HIS A 465 -18.88 4.59 -6.98
CA HIS A 465 -19.88 4.19 -5.99
C HIS A 465 -19.34 4.18 -4.55
N CYS A 466 -18.03 4.41 -4.38
CA CYS A 466 -17.37 4.34 -3.09
C CYS A 466 -16.89 5.74 -2.68
N ASP A 467 -15.58 5.98 -2.71
CA ASP A 467 -15.02 7.28 -2.39
C ASP A 467 -14.49 8.02 -3.64
N PRO A 468 -14.42 9.37 -3.60
CA PRO A 468 -13.99 10.24 -4.70
C PRO A 468 -12.52 10.06 -5.08
N ARG A 469 -12.22 9.87 -6.38
CA ARG A 469 -10.86 9.70 -6.91
C ARG A 469 -10.30 11.02 -7.44
N LEU A 470 -8.97 11.14 -7.44
CA LEU A 470 -8.30 12.16 -8.23
C LEU A 470 -8.45 11.84 -9.72
N ASN A 471 -8.82 12.82 -10.53
CA ASN A 471 -8.71 12.68 -11.99
C ASN A 471 -7.23 12.79 -12.43
N ALA A 472 -6.93 12.55 -13.71
CA ALA A 472 -5.55 12.55 -14.17
C ALA A 472 -4.84 13.91 -14.00
N SER A 473 -5.53 15.04 -14.22
CA SER A 473 -4.93 16.37 -14.03
C SER A 473 -4.53 16.62 -12.57
N GLN A 474 -5.41 16.29 -11.62
CA GLN A 474 -5.13 16.41 -10.19
C GLN A 474 -4.01 15.44 -9.75
N SER A 475 -4.01 14.23 -10.31
CA SER A 475 -2.97 13.22 -10.03
C SER A 475 -1.60 13.68 -10.52
N LEU A 476 -1.54 14.28 -11.70
CA LEU A 476 -0.31 14.83 -12.27
C LEU A 476 0.18 16.07 -11.51
N GLU A 477 -0.73 16.97 -11.12
CA GLU A 477 -0.43 18.11 -10.24
C GLU A 477 0.21 17.64 -8.93
N MET A 478 -0.37 16.62 -8.30
CA MET A 478 0.18 16.00 -7.09
C MET A 478 1.60 15.45 -7.31
N ALA A 479 1.84 14.77 -8.45
CA ALA A 479 3.16 14.22 -8.77
C ALA A 479 4.23 15.31 -8.89
N PHE A 480 3.95 16.43 -9.55
CA PHE A 480 4.88 17.56 -9.67
C PHE A 480 5.27 18.12 -8.30
N ILE A 481 4.29 18.29 -7.41
CA ILE A 481 4.54 18.86 -6.08
C ILE A 481 5.35 17.90 -5.22
N ILE A 482 5.07 16.59 -5.27
CA ILE A 482 5.89 15.59 -4.58
C ILE A 482 7.30 15.56 -5.16
N ALA A 483 7.46 15.61 -6.47
CA ALA A 483 8.75 15.60 -7.14
C ALA A 483 9.62 16.80 -6.71
N GLU A 484 9.02 17.97 -6.51
CA GLU A 484 9.72 19.15 -5.98
C GLU A 484 10.20 18.94 -4.54
N ARG A 485 9.37 18.32 -3.67
CA ARG A 485 9.76 17.98 -2.29
C ARG A 485 10.93 16.98 -2.27
N LEU A 486 10.87 15.93 -3.10
CA LEU A 486 11.95 14.95 -3.24
C LEU A 486 13.24 15.62 -3.71
N ARG A 487 13.16 16.52 -4.70
CA ARG A 487 14.30 17.30 -5.20
C ARG A 487 14.94 18.13 -4.09
N LYS A 488 14.15 18.92 -3.35
CA LYS A 488 14.63 19.77 -2.24
C LYS A 488 15.37 18.95 -1.19
N ARG A 489 14.80 17.82 -0.78
CA ARG A 489 15.42 16.92 0.19
C ARG A 489 16.76 16.37 -0.30
N ARG A 490 16.82 15.87 -1.54
CA ARG A 490 18.06 15.33 -2.12
C ARG A 490 19.16 16.38 -2.18
N ILE A 491 18.84 17.60 -2.59
CA ILE A 491 19.80 18.72 -2.65
C ILE A 491 20.29 19.08 -1.24
N ALA A 492 19.38 19.16 -0.26
CA ALA A 492 19.74 19.45 1.12
C ALA A 492 20.62 18.35 1.77
N SER A 493 20.51 17.10 1.29
CA SER A 493 21.36 15.99 1.74
C SER A 493 22.76 15.98 1.10
N TRP A 494 23.00 16.80 0.08
CA TRP A 494 24.32 16.97 -0.52
C TRP A 494 25.14 17.92 0.35
N PRO A 495 26.39 17.62 0.70
CA PRO A 495 27.27 18.58 1.35
C PRO A 495 27.63 19.70 0.34
N LEU A 496 26.76 20.71 0.21
CA LEU A 496 26.99 21.88 -0.63
C LEU A 496 27.36 23.08 0.25
N ASN A 497 28.23 23.94 -0.30
CA ASN A 497 28.58 25.21 0.32
C ASN A 497 27.34 26.14 0.30
N PRO A 498 27.08 26.95 1.35
CA PRO A 498 25.87 27.78 1.46
C PRO A 498 25.59 28.71 0.27
N ASN A 499 26.61 29.07 -0.52
CA ASN A 499 26.51 29.94 -1.69
C ASN A 499 25.92 29.26 -2.96
N GLU A 500 25.74 27.94 -2.99
CA GLU A 500 25.22 27.22 -4.16
C GLU A 500 23.71 26.90 -4.07
N LEU A 501 23.10 27.09 -2.90
CA LEU A 501 21.65 26.87 -2.69
C LEU A 501 20.78 27.91 -3.42
N SER A 502 21.30 29.12 -3.67
CA SER A 502 20.56 30.20 -4.34
C SER A 502 20.58 30.15 -5.87
N SER A 503 21.38 29.28 -6.49
CA SER A 503 21.53 29.17 -7.95
C SER A 503 20.80 27.98 -8.58
N ILE A 504 19.98 27.26 -7.81
CA ILE A 504 19.30 26.06 -8.29
C ILE A 504 18.00 26.47 -9.01
N PRO A 505 17.83 26.17 -10.31
CA PRO A 505 16.61 26.52 -11.03
C PRO A 505 15.40 25.80 -10.44
N SER A 506 14.40 26.58 -10.02
CA SER A 506 13.07 26.13 -9.64
C SER A 506 12.45 25.29 -10.76
N MET A 507 11.58 24.32 -10.45
CA MET A 507 10.79 23.64 -11.48
C MET A 507 9.62 24.51 -12.02
N GLY A 508 9.52 25.78 -11.62
CA GLY A 508 8.38 26.65 -11.93
C GLY A 508 7.14 26.13 -11.21
N LEU A 509 6.88 26.62 -9.99
CA LEU A 509 5.67 26.30 -9.23
C LEU A 509 4.49 27.14 -9.69
#